data_AF-A0A2K5IUH7-F1
#
_entry.id   AF-A0A2K5IUH7-F1
#
_cell.length_a   1.000
_cell.length_b   1.000
_cell.length_c   1.000
_cell.angle_alpha   90.00
_cell.angle_beta   90.00
_cell.angle_gamma   90.00
#
_symmetry.space_group_name_H-M   'P 1'
#
loop_
_entity.id
_entity.type
_entity.pdbx_description
1 polymer ?
#
loop_
_entity_poly.entity_id
_entity_poly.type
_entity_poly.pdbx_seq_one_letter_code
_entity_poly.pdbx_strand_id
1 'polypeptide(L)'
;MVCCLGLVLLLLLLGSVSSAGGNRCVDAAEACTADAQCQRLRSEYVAARCLRAYAGLVGTAVTPNYVDNVSARVAPWCDCGASGNRREDCEAFRGLFTRNRCLDGAIQAFARGWPPVLLDPLNPQGDPEHSLLQVSSAVRALEGGSLLSILPVLALPALL
;
A
#
# COMPACT_ATOMS: atom_id res chain seq x y z
N MET A 1 44.41 -12.42 37.25
CA MET A 1 44.36 -12.29 35.77
C MET A 1 43.08 -12.86 35.14
N VAL A 2 42.23 -13.61 35.87
CA VAL A 2 40.98 -14.20 35.32
C VAL A 2 39.80 -13.21 35.32
N CYS A 3 39.82 -12.21 36.20
CA CYS A 3 38.73 -11.22 36.33
C CYS A 3 38.61 -10.27 35.12
N CYS A 4 39.74 -9.97 34.45
CA CYS A 4 39.75 -9.08 33.29
C CYS A 4 39.17 -9.73 32.02
N LEU A 5 39.32 -11.05 31.85
CA LEU A 5 38.79 -11.79 30.70
C LEU A 5 37.25 -11.87 30.70
N GLY A 6 36.64 -12.01 31.88
CA GLY A 6 35.18 -12.03 32.03
C GLY A 6 34.52 -10.70 31.69
N LEU A 7 35.15 -9.59 32.07
CA LEU A 7 34.65 -8.25 31.74
C LEU A 7 34.78 -7.95 30.24
N VAL A 8 35.87 -8.40 29.61
CA VAL A 8 36.09 -8.27 28.16
C VAL A 8 35.07 -9.12 27.37
N LEU A 9 34.78 -10.35 27.80
CA LEU A 9 33.76 -11.18 27.16
C LEU A 9 32.34 -10.59 27.33
N LEU A 10 32.04 -10.01 28.50
CA LEU A 10 30.78 -9.31 28.74
C LEU A 10 30.66 -8.04 27.88
N LEU A 11 31.74 -7.28 27.70
CA LEU A 11 31.80 -6.11 26.80
C LEU A 11 31.69 -6.50 25.31
N LEU A 12 32.21 -7.66 24.92
CA LEU A 12 32.07 -8.21 23.56
C LEU A 12 30.64 -8.75 23.31
N LEU A 13 29.99 -9.34 24.32
CA LEU A 13 28.60 -9.82 24.25
C LEU A 13 27.57 -8.68 24.35
N LEU A 14 27.89 -7.59 25.07
CA LEU A 14 27.11 -6.35 25.05
C LEU A 14 27.31 -5.53 23.77
N GLY A 15 28.06 -6.06 22.79
CA GLY A 15 28.08 -5.60 21.41
C GLY A 15 28.01 -4.10 21.33
N SER A 16 29.13 -3.44 21.66
CA SER A 16 29.33 -2.00 21.55
C SER A 16 28.43 -1.41 20.48
N VAL A 17 27.34 -0.76 20.91
CA VAL A 17 26.61 0.15 20.04
C VAL A 17 27.56 1.32 19.80
N SER A 18 28.50 1.10 18.90
CA SER A 18 29.30 2.16 18.31
C SER A 18 28.30 2.99 17.52
N SER A 19 27.66 3.92 18.21
CA SER A 19 26.94 5.04 17.61
C SER A 19 28.01 5.95 17.01
N ALA A 20 28.62 5.49 15.93
CA ALA A 20 29.51 6.27 15.10
C ALA A 20 28.64 7.24 14.30
N GLY A 21 28.27 8.38 14.89
CA GLY A 21 27.75 9.57 14.20
C GLY A 21 26.49 9.42 13.31
N GLY A 22 25.85 8.24 13.26
CA GLY A 22 24.73 7.92 12.39
C GLY A 22 23.37 8.30 12.96
N ASN A 23 22.39 8.52 12.07
CA ASN A 23 21.04 8.84 12.49
C ASN A 23 20.27 7.54 12.79
N ARG A 24 19.77 7.42 14.02
CA ARG A 24 19.11 6.21 14.53
C ARG A 24 17.86 5.80 13.73
N CYS A 25 17.23 6.76 13.05
CA CYS A 25 16.07 6.48 12.21
C CYS A 25 16.45 5.73 10.93
N VAL A 26 17.57 6.09 10.30
CA VAL A 26 18.10 5.38 9.14
C VAL A 26 18.57 4.00 9.54
N ASP A 27 19.26 3.85 10.67
CA ASP A 27 19.70 2.53 11.17
C ASP A 27 18.51 1.59 11.39
N ALA A 28 17.43 2.09 12.00
CA ALA A 28 16.21 1.32 12.21
C ALA A 28 15.50 0.98 10.88
N ALA A 29 15.52 1.89 9.90
CA ALA A 29 14.95 1.63 8.58
C ALA A 29 15.74 0.57 7.81
N GLU A 30 17.07 0.56 7.94
CA GLU A 30 17.95 -0.44 7.36
C GLU A 30 17.74 -1.81 8.03
N ALA A 31 17.70 -1.86 9.37
CA ALA A 31 17.40 -3.09 10.10
C ALA A 31 16.02 -3.67 9.71
N CYS A 32 15.00 -2.81 9.57
CA CYS A 32 13.70 -3.23 9.07
C CYS A 32 13.75 -3.75 7.63
N THR A 33 14.69 -3.29 6.81
CA THR A 33 14.89 -3.75 5.42
C THR A 33 15.45 -5.17 5.37
N ALA A 34 16.22 -5.59 6.38
CA ALA A 34 16.70 -6.95 6.53
C ALA A 34 15.68 -7.91 7.19
N ASP A 35 14.65 -7.40 7.88
CA ASP A 35 13.65 -8.19 8.59
C ASP A 35 12.37 -8.40 7.76
N ALA A 36 12.06 -9.66 7.40
CA ALA A 36 10.90 -9.98 6.56
C ALA A 36 9.54 -9.66 7.20
N GLN A 37 9.41 -9.80 8.52
CA GLN A 37 8.19 -9.47 9.25
C GLN A 37 7.99 -7.95 9.28
N CYS A 38 9.05 -7.20 9.56
CA CYS A 38 9.02 -5.74 9.52
C CYS A 38 8.69 -5.22 8.12
N GLN A 39 9.32 -5.77 7.07
CA GLN A 39 9.01 -5.42 5.68
C GLN A 39 7.54 -5.66 5.33
N ARG A 40 6.98 -6.79 5.76
CA ARG A 40 5.56 -7.09 5.54
C ARG A 40 4.65 -6.08 6.22
N LEU A 41 4.84 -5.85 7.53
CA LEU A 41 4.03 -4.91 8.30
C LEU A 41 4.15 -3.47 7.76
N ARG A 42 5.36 -3.05 7.38
CA ARG A 42 5.62 -1.77 6.74
C ARG A 42 4.87 -1.64 5.42
N SER A 43 4.90 -2.68 4.58
CA SER A 43 4.22 -2.68 3.28
C SER A 43 2.70 -2.60 3.44
N GLU A 44 2.13 -3.37 4.37
CA GLU A 44 0.69 -3.34 4.70
C GLU A 44 0.27 -1.95 5.20
N TYR A 45 1.06 -1.34 6.10
CA TYR A 45 0.81 0.00 6.61
C TYR A 45 0.88 1.07 5.50
N VAL A 46 1.93 1.06 4.68
CA VAL A 46 2.12 2.03 3.60
C VAL A 46 1.00 1.90 2.57
N ALA A 47 0.61 0.67 2.21
CA ALA A 47 -0.50 0.43 1.29
C ALA A 47 -1.81 1.02 1.82
N ALA A 48 -2.16 0.75 3.08
CA ALA A 48 -3.38 1.28 3.69
C ALA A 48 -3.38 2.82 3.75
N ARG A 49 -2.23 3.43 4.05
CA ARG A 49 -2.07 4.89 4.05
C ARG A 49 -2.21 5.49 2.65
N CYS A 50 -1.65 4.82 1.64
CA CYS A 50 -1.76 5.26 0.25
C CYS A 50 -3.20 5.26 -0.23
N LEU A 51 -3.92 4.15 -0.01
CA LEU A 51 -5.32 4.02 -0.42
C LEU A 51 -6.20 5.03 0.28
N ARG A 52 -5.96 5.30 1.57
CA ARG A 52 -6.69 6.34 2.29
C ARG A 52 -6.47 7.73 1.69
N ALA A 53 -5.24 8.08 1.35
CA ALA A 53 -4.93 9.36 0.70
C ALA A 53 -5.58 9.46 -0.69
N TYR A 54 -5.50 8.39 -1.49
CA TYR A 54 -6.14 8.29 -2.80
C TYR A 54 -7.67 8.43 -2.70
N ALA A 55 -8.31 7.69 -1.80
CA ALA A 55 -9.75 7.73 -1.59
C ALA A 55 -10.23 9.13 -1.16
N GLY A 56 -9.42 9.85 -0.38
CA GLY A 56 -9.71 11.23 0.02
C GLY A 56 -9.71 12.25 -1.13
N LEU A 57 -9.20 11.90 -2.32
CA LEU A 57 -9.26 12.76 -3.49
C LEU A 57 -10.56 12.59 -4.30
N VAL A 58 -11.29 11.51 -4.08
CA VAL A 58 -12.55 11.23 -4.79
C VAL A 58 -13.60 12.26 -4.35
N GLY A 59 -14.19 12.96 -5.32
CA GLY A 59 -15.14 14.06 -5.07
C GLY A 59 -14.48 15.44 -4.96
N THR A 60 -13.15 15.54 -5.15
CA THR A 60 -12.43 16.82 -5.20
C THR A 60 -12.17 17.27 -6.64
N ALA A 61 -11.63 18.49 -6.81
CA ALA A 61 -11.19 18.99 -8.12
C ALA A 61 -10.08 18.15 -8.78
N VAL A 62 -9.36 17.33 -8.00
CA VAL A 62 -8.29 16.43 -8.47
C VAL A 62 -8.74 14.98 -8.31
N THR A 63 -9.98 14.66 -8.66
CA THR A 63 -10.48 13.28 -8.61
C THR A 63 -9.80 12.44 -9.70
N PRO A 64 -8.99 11.42 -9.35
CA PRO A 64 -8.40 10.52 -10.33
C PRO A 64 -9.41 9.46 -10.80
N ASN A 65 -9.22 8.95 -12.02
CA ASN A 65 -9.92 7.78 -12.54
C ASN A 65 -8.97 6.93 -13.40
N TYR A 66 -9.39 5.72 -13.77
CA TYR A 66 -8.62 4.81 -14.64
C TYR A 66 -8.30 5.47 -15.98
N VAL A 67 -7.05 5.33 -16.42
CA VAL A 67 -6.58 5.88 -17.70
C VAL A 67 -6.97 4.97 -18.87
N ASP A 68 -7.03 3.67 -18.62
CA ASP A 68 -7.35 2.64 -19.60
C ASP A 68 -8.05 1.44 -18.91
N ASN A 69 -8.46 0.46 -19.69
CA ASN A 69 -9.17 -0.73 -19.23
C ASN A 69 -8.26 -1.97 -19.08
N VAL A 70 -6.95 -1.83 -19.28
CA VAL A 70 -5.98 -2.95 -19.25
C VAL A 70 -5.04 -2.87 -18.06
N SER A 71 -4.92 -1.70 -17.44
CA SER A 71 -4.04 -1.43 -16.32
C SER A 71 -4.79 -0.81 -15.15
N ALA A 72 -4.22 -0.92 -13.96
CA ALA A 72 -4.71 -0.25 -12.76
C ALA A 72 -4.20 1.21 -12.65
N ARG A 73 -3.71 1.81 -13.75
CA ARG A 73 -3.19 3.18 -13.72
C ARG A 73 -4.32 4.18 -13.65
N VAL A 74 -4.15 5.19 -12.80
CA VAL A 74 -5.11 6.26 -12.60
C VAL A 74 -4.49 7.63 -12.83
N ALA A 75 -5.30 8.60 -13.25
CA ALA A 75 -4.90 9.98 -13.42
C ALA A 75 -6.08 10.94 -13.18
N PRO A 76 -5.84 12.19 -12.75
CA PRO A 76 -6.85 13.23 -12.78
C PRO A 76 -7.28 13.55 -14.23
N TRP A 77 -8.51 14.05 -14.38
CA TRP A 77 -9.10 14.41 -15.67
C TRP A 77 -8.50 15.69 -16.26
N CYS A 78 -7.27 15.60 -16.76
CA CYS A 78 -6.53 16.70 -17.39
C CYS A 78 -5.40 16.15 -18.26
N ASP A 79 -4.83 17.00 -19.12
CA ASP A 79 -3.60 16.72 -19.83
C ASP A 79 -2.61 17.89 -19.84
N CYS A 80 -1.41 17.66 -20.38
CA CYS A 80 -0.31 18.62 -20.40
C CYS A 80 -0.06 19.22 -21.79
N GLY A 81 -1.04 19.12 -22.70
CA GLY A 81 -0.93 19.58 -24.09
C GLY A 81 -0.70 21.09 -24.19
N ALA A 82 -1.39 21.88 -23.36
CA ALA A 82 -1.33 23.34 -23.37
C ALA A 82 -0.40 23.95 -22.29
N SER A 83 0.45 23.16 -21.63
CA SER A 83 1.27 23.65 -20.51
C SER A 83 2.45 24.56 -20.92
N GLY A 84 2.83 24.60 -22.20
CA GLY A 84 3.97 25.37 -22.70
C GLY A 84 5.26 25.02 -21.93
N ASN A 85 5.93 26.05 -21.40
CA ASN A 85 7.17 25.87 -20.64
C ASN A 85 6.99 25.16 -19.28
N ARG A 86 5.75 24.97 -18.81
CA ARG A 86 5.45 24.25 -17.55
C ARG A 86 5.08 22.78 -17.78
N ARG A 87 5.32 22.27 -18.99
CA ARG A 87 4.97 20.89 -19.35
C ARG A 87 5.62 19.85 -18.44
N GLU A 88 6.89 20.04 -18.08
CA GLU A 88 7.59 19.13 -17.17
C GLU A 88 6.94 19.09 -15.79
N ASP A 89 6.61 20.25 -15.20
CA ASP A 89 5.89 20.32 -13.93
C ASP A 89 4.52 19.63 -13.99
N CYS A 90 3.80 19.82 -15.10
CA CYS A 90 2.50 19.16 -15.32
C CYS A 90 2.66 17.64 -15.40
N GLU A 91 3.65 17.14 -16.14
CA GLU A 91 3.94 15.71 -16.26
C GLU A 91 4.45 15.11 -14.95
N ALA A 92 5.16 15.89 -14.13
CA ALA A 92 5.57 15.51 -12.78
C ALA A 92 4.34 15.37 -11.87
N PHE A 93 3.43 16.35 -11.88
CA PHE A 93 2.16 16.29 -11.14
C PHE A 93 1.30 15.09 -11.57
N ARG A 94 1.08 14.89 -12.87
CA ARG A 94 0.36 13.70 -13.37
C ARG A 94 1.10 12.39 -13.05
N GLY A 95 2.43 12.45 -12.93
CA GLY A 95 3.29 11.35 -12.51
C GLY A 95 3.03 10.90 -11.07
N LEU A 96 2.56 11.79 -10.18
CA LEU A 96 2.16 11.44 -8.81
C LEU A 96 1.00 10.44 -8.74
N PHE A 97 0.28 10.25 -9.84
CA PHE A 97 -0.81 9.29 -9.97
C PHE A 97 -0.42 8.11 -10.87
N THR A 98 0.09 8.41 -12.06
CA THR A 98 0.33 7.41 -13.12
C THR A 98 1.61 6.58 -12.95
N ARG A 99 2.56 7.05 -12.13
CA ARG A 99 3.89 6.45 -11.91
C ARG A 99 4.22 6.40 -10.41
N ASN A 100 3.23 6.14 -9.57
CA ASN A 100 3.39 6.17 -8.12
C ASN A 100 3.45 4.76 -7.53
N ARG A 101 4.66 4.36 -7.13
CA ARG A 101 4.92 3.03 -6.54
C ARG A 101 4.08 2.73 -5.28
N CYS A 102 3.77 3.76 -4.49
CA CYS A 102 2.91 3.60 -3.32
C CYS A 102 1.50 3.23 -3.77
N LEU A 103 0.96 3.92 -4.77
CA LEU A 103 -0.38 3.67 -5.29
C LEU A 103 -0.46 2.33 -6.02
N ASP A 104 0.51 2.03 -6.88
CA ASP A 104 0.62 0.75 -7.60
C ASP A 104 0.68 -0.42 -6.61
N GLY A 105 1.57 -0.34 -5.61
CA GLY A 105 1.72 -1.36 -4.59
C GLY A 105 0.47 -1.52 -3.74
N ALA A 106 -0.23 -0.42 -3.44
CA ALA A 106 -1.44 -0.44 -2.63
C ALA A 106 -2.64 -1.03 -3.39
N ILE A 107 -2.85 -0.65 -4.65
CA ILE A 107 -3.90 -1.23 -5.50
C ILE A 107 -3.65 -2.73 -5.72
N GLN A 108 -2.40 -3.13 -5.97
CA GLN A 108 -2.04 -4.54 -6.11
C GLN A 108 -2.21 -5.34 -4.80
N ALA A 109 -1.85 -4.76 -3.66
CA ALA A 109 -2.08 -5.39 -2.35
C ALA A 109 -3.58 -5.53 -2.06
N PHE A 110 -4.37 -4.50 -2.39
CA PHE A 110 -5.83 -4.55 -2.28
C PHE A 110 -6.41 -5.64 -3.17
N ALA A 111 -6.06 -5.68 -4.46
CA ALA A 111 -6.53 -6.68 -5.42
C ALA A 111 -6.21 -8.12 -4.97
N ARG A 112 -5.01 -8.39 -4.44
CA ARG A 112 -4.63 -9.70 -3.90
C ARG A 112 -5.37 -10.10 -2.62
N GLY A 113 -5.95 -9.13 -1.91
CA GLY A 113 -6.79 -9.38 -0.73
C GLY A 113 -8.19 -9.87 -1.08
N TRP A 114 -8.62 -9.77 -2.35
CA TRP A 114 -9.90 -10.30 -2.79
C TRP A 114 -9.78 -11.81 -3.06
N PRO A 115 -10.73 -12.64 -2.59
CA PRO A 115 -10.79 -14.03 -3.01
C PRO A 115 -10.93 -14.10 -4.54
N PRO A 116 -10.30 -15.09 -5.21
CA PRO A 116 -10.30 -15.20 -6.68
C PRO A 116 -11.68 -15.12 -7.33
N VAL A 117 -12.72 -15.60 -6.64
CA VAL A 117 -14.14 -15.55 -7.05
C VAL A 117 -14.64 -14.13 -7.35
N LEU A 118 -14.05 -13.09 -6.74
CA LEU A 118 -14.44 -11.69 -6.96
C LEU A 118 -13.60 -11.00 -8.05
N LEU A 119 -12.53 -11.65 -8.54
CA LEU A 119 -11.73 -11.17 -9.67
C LEU A 119 -12.23 -11.74 -11.01
N ASP A 120 -12.96 -12.85 -10.97
CA ASP A 120 -13.56 -13.52 -12.13
C ASP A 120 -14.74 -12.78 -12.84
N PRO A 121 -15.55 -11.93 -12.19
CA PRO A 121 -16.69 -11.27 -12.86
C PRO A 121 -16.31 -10.31 -14.01
N LEU A 122 -15.02 -10.03 -14.21
CA LEU A 122 -14.54 -9.17 -15.31
C LEU A 122 -14.31 -9.94 -16.63
N ASN A 123 -14.59 -11.25 -16.68
CA ASN A 123 -14.58 -12.05 -17.91
C ASN A 123 -16.02 -12.42 -18.35
N PRO A 124 -16.55 -11.86 -19.44
CA PRO A 124 -17.98 -11.96 -19.81
C PRO A 124 -18.36 -13.28 -20.51
N GLN A 125 -17.89 -14.44 -20.05
CA GLN A 125 -18.15 -15.75 -20.69
C GLN A 125 -18.40 -16.93 -19.71
N GLY A 126 -19.04 -16.69 -18.56
CA GLY A 126 -19.33 -17.76 -17.59
C GLY A 126 -20.79 -17.79 -17.10
N ASP A 127 -21.37 -18.99 -17.10
CA ASP A 127 -22.77 -19.37 -16.81
C ASP A 127 -23.29 -18.93 -15.41
N PRO A 128 -24.51 -18.36 -15.29
CA PRO A 128 -25.01 -17.67 -14.08
C PRO A 128 -25.32 -18.55 -12.85
N GLU A 129 -25.51 -19.86 -12.99
CA GLU A 129 -26.11 -20.68 -11.91
C GLU A 129 -25.09 -21.17 -10.86
N HIS A 130 -23.79 -21.25 -11.18
CA HIS A 130 -22.75 -21.68 -10.24
C HIS A 130 -22.19 -20.54 -9.35
N SER A 131 -22.52 -19.28 -9.66
CA SER A 131 -21.98 -18.10 -8.99
C SER A 131 -22.62 -17.83 -7.63
N LEU A 132 -23.90 -18.17 -7.44
CA LEU A 132 -24.66 -17.81 -6.22
C LEU A 132 -24.24 -18.61 -4.96
N LEU A 133 -23.83 -19.86 -5.12
CA LEU A 133 -23.37 -20.69 -3.99
C LEU A 133 -21.97 -20.29 -3.51
N GLN A 134 -21.11 -19.79 -4.40
CA GLN A 134 -19.76 -19.33 -4.05
C GLN A 134 -19.76 -17.97 -3.36
N VAL A 135 -20.68 -17.07 -3.73
CA VAL A 135 -20.87 -15.76 -3.07
C VAL A 135 -21.25 -15.94 -1.60
N SER A 136 -22.13 -16.90 -1.27
CA SER A 136 -22.52 -17.18 0.13
C SER A 136 -21.38 -17.72 0.99
N SER A 137 -20.42 -18.43 0.40
CA SER A 137 -19.25 -18.94 1.12
C SER A 137 -18.18 -17.86 1.31
N ALA A 138 -17.97 -17.01 0.30
CA ALA A 138 -17.06 -15.88 0.37
C ALA A 138 -17.51 -14.84 1.41
N VAL A 139 -18.81 -14.53 1.47
CA VAL A 139 -19.38 -13.61 2.48
C VAL A 139 -19.17 -14.14 3.91
N ARG A 140 -19.31 -15.46 4.15
CA ARG A 140 -19.00 -16.06 5.46
C ARG A 140 -17.51 -16.08 5.78
N ALA A 141 -16.63 -16.21 4.79
CA ALA A 141 -15.18 -16.10 4.98
C ALA A 141 -14.73 -14.66 5.30
N LEU A 142 -15.47 -13.67 4.80
CA LEU A 142 -15.33 -12.24 5.12
C LEU A 142 -15.81 -11.91 6.55
N GLU A 143 -16.80 -12.63 7.10
CA GLU A 143 -17.24 -12.48 8.51
C GLU A 143 -16.24 -13.03 9.53
N GLY A 144 -15.43 -14.03 9.17
CA GLY A 144 -14.43 -14.63 10.06
C GLY A 144 -13.04 -13.98 10.03
N GLY A 145 -12.79 -13.09 9.07
CA GLY A 145 -11.52 -12.39 8.89
C GLY A 145 -11.51 -11.03 9.58
N SER A 146 -10.35 -10.63 10.09
CA SER A 146 -10.06 -9.33 10.74
C SER A 146 -10.19 -8.15 9.76
N LEU A 147 -11.37 -7.94 9.17
CA LEU A 147 -11.69 -6.92 8.17
C LEU A 147 -12.56 -5.79 8.73
N LEU A 148 -13.04 -5.91 9.97
CA LEU A 148 -13.65 -4.80 10.72
C LEU A 148 -12.72 -3.58 10.86
N SER A 149 -11.41 -3.77 10.69
CA SER A 149 -10.40 -2.70 10.74
C SER A 149 -10.27 -1.89 9.44
N ILE A 150 -10.79 -2.38 8.31
CA ILE A 150 -10.60 -1.77 6.97
C ILE A 150 -11.88 -1.05 6.49
N LEU A 151 -13.01 -1.30 7.15
CA LEU A 151 -14.31 -0.69 6.83
C LEU A 151 -14.49 0.82 7.15
N PRO A 152 -13.68 1.56 7.94
CA PRO A 152 -14.05 2.95 8.24
C PRO A 152 -13.70 3.95 7.12
N VAL A 153 -13.06 3.52 6.02
CA VAL A 153 -12.67 4.46 4.94
C VAL A 153 -13.81 4.78 3.96
N LEU A 154 -14.85 3.94 3.90
CA LEU A 154 -16.01 4.16 3.01
C LEU A 154 -17.23 4.77 3.70
N ALA A 155 -17.17 5.03 5.02
CA ALA A 155 -18.33 5.47 5.80
C ALA A 155 -18.38 6.98 6.11
N LEU A 156 -17.47 7.82 5.58
CA LEU A 156 -17.35 9.23 6.01
C LEU A 156 -17.75 10.37 5.06
N PRO A 157 -18.24 10.22 3.82
CA PRO A 157 -18.84 11.35 3.12
C PRO A 157 -20.38 11.25 3.17
N ALA A 158 -20.96 11.45 4.36
CA ALA A 158 -22.42 11.63 4.50
C ALA A 158 -22.80 12.79 5.44
N LEU A 159 -21.84 13.63 5.86
CA LEU A 159 -22.10 14.81 6.69
C LEU A 159 -21.13 15.95 6.33
N LEU A 160 -21.34 16.57 5.16
CA LEU A 160 -21.19 18.02 4.89
C LEU A 160 -21.61 18.34 3.46
#